data_AF-A0A1V6EQ32-F1
#
_entry.id   AF-A0A1V6EQ32-F1
#
_cell.length_a   1.000
_cell.length_b   1.000
_cell.length_c   1.000
_cell.angle_alpha   90.00
_cell.angle_beta   90.00
_cell.angle_gamma   90.00
#
_symmetry.space_group_name_H-M   'P 1'
#
loop_
_entity.id
_entity.type
_entity.pdbx_description
1 polymer ?
#
loop_
_entity_poly.entity_id
_entity_poly.type
_entity_poly.pdbx_seq_one_letter_code
_entity_poly.pdbx_strand_id
1 'polypeptide(L)'
;MPLDIGWYYGYDTSCTPDMYEYILGATIGYDSSMSFQVSLEAASRHPFTGEILDLIARYEGLRLSGRVPEAMRARLRVDPVLAGQKTPEERAGLAGARREYRLLGENGKETFQRVVYEPWNEIITPEDQTWPVQVISGPARTGFQVHVQSGPWREAGPSYHAPEAITLESFDDLAPYAKNPPGGPGIPDLPNGTFGATLESVTHHIRLGEANAREGGCCAVYTAESARDDAVGWSVFGKTFSPPLDLSGHRAIGFWLRGDGKGGQFKLQLLDGAGAADFYIANDYEGWRYHQLIRPQPDPIDYGQVRTLNFYYNGLPGDTIVTCAIDGVKALPAADIQAITDPWFEVEGKRLDWKGTLTAGQYLFLWPGEPARCFGPGFIEPVPGTATMPAVSLAEGTHTARFGCANTPVAPVRVRATLQPRESYPMPSLPTP
;
A
#
# COMPACT_ATOMS: atom_id res chain seq x y z
N MET A 1 -40.52 2.66 -6.82
CA MET A 1 -39.10 2.28 -6.90
C MET A 1 -38.25 3.48 -6.55
N PRO A 2 -37.02 3.31 -6.02
CA PRO A 2 -36.17 4.45 -5.74
C PRO A 2 -35.90 5.23 -7.03
N LEU A 3 -35.93 6.56 -6.95
CA LEU A 3 -35.61 7.44 -8.08
C LEU A 3 -34.15 7.22 -8.54
N ASP A 4 -33.28 6.87 -7.60
CA ASP A 4 -31.85 6.60 -7.79
C ASP A 4 -31.41 5.49 -6.81
N ILE A 5 -30.52 4.58 -7.23
CA ILE A 5 -29.94 3.52 -6.38
C ILE A 5 -29.01 4.08 -5.29
N GLY A 6 -28.54 5.32 -5.43
CA GLY A 6 -27.84 6.04 -4.38
C GLY A 6 -26.67 6.87 -4.87
N TRP A 7 -25.92 7.40 -3.90
CA TRP A 7 -24.75 8.23 -4.11
C TRP A 7 -23.49 7.38 -3.93
N TYR A 8 -22.72 7.26 -5.00
CA TYR A 8 -21.47 6.51 -5.01
C TYR A 8 -20.31 7.46 -5.24
N TYR A 9 -19.36 7.43 -4.32
CA TYR A 9 -18.24 8.36 -4.29
C TYR A 9 -16.99 7.74 -4.90
N GLY A 10 -16.35 8.45 -5.84
CA GLY A 10 -15.09 8.05 -6.47
C GLY A 10 -13.84 8.49 -5.70
N TYR A 11 -13.93 8.68 -4.38
CA TYR A 11 -12.82 9.21 -3.58
C TYR A 11 -11.88 8.12 -3.04
N ASP A 12 -12.39 6.90 -2.82
CA ASP A 12 -11.58 5.79 -2.31
C ASP A 12 -10.80 5.14 -3.46
N THR A 13 -9.50 5.43 -3.53
CA THR A 13 -8.58 4.90 -4.56
C THR A 13 -8.36 3.39 -4.49
N SER A 14 -8.87 2.72 -3.45
CA SER A 14 -8.83 1.26 -3.31
C SER A 14 -10.08 0.56 -3.88
N CYS A 15 -11.12 1.30 -4.25
CA CYS A 15 -12.32 0.76 -4.88
C CYS A 15 -12.01 0.24 -6.28
N THR A 16 -12.12 -1.08 -6.47
CA THR A 16 -11.87 -1.72 -7.76
C THR A 16 -13.11 -1.73 -8.65
N PRO A 17 -12.97 -1.86 -9.98
CA PRO A 17 -14.11 -1.81 -10.92
C PRO A 17 -15.27 -2.76 -10.62
N ASP A 18 -14.99 -3.94 -10.05
CA ASP A 18 -16.01 -4.93 -9.65
C ASP A 18 -16.98 -4.41 -8.58
N MET A 19 -16.52 -3.52 -7.71
CA MET A 19 -17.37 -2.91 -6.68
C MET A 19 -18.45 -2.03 -7.32
N TYR A 20 -18.10 -1.32 -8.41
CA TYR A 20 -19.05 -0.54 -9.20
C TYR A 20 -19.91 -1.41 -10.09
N GLU A 21 -19.33 -2.41 -10.74
CA GLU A 21 -20.04 -3.28 -11.68
C GLU A 21 -21.22 -4.03 -11.02
N TYR A 22 -21.09 -4.41 -9.75
CA TYR A 22 -22.19 -4.98 -8.97
C TYR A 22 -23.38 -4.01 -8.81
N ILE A 23 -23.10 -2.75 -8.46
CA ILE A 23 -24.11 -1.70 -8.29
C ILE A 23 -24.72 -1.30 -9.63
N LEU A 24 -23.90 -1.22 -10.68
CA LEU A 24 -24.35 -1.00 -12.05
C LEU A 24 -25.24 -2.13 -12.56
N GLY A 25 -25.02 -3.37 -12.13
CA GLY A 25 -25.99 -4.44 -12.34
C GLY A 25 -27.35 -4.09 -11.72
N ALA A 26 -27.35 -3.64 -10.46
CA ALA A 26 -28.58 -3.28 -9.77
C ALA A 26 -29.34 -2.13 -10.46
N THR A 27 -28.66 -1.16 -11.09
CA THR A 27 -29.34 -0.07 -11.84
C THR A 27 -30.21 -0.62 -12.95
N ILE A 28 -29.75 -1.65 -13.64
CA ILE A 28 -30.53 -2.39 -14.64
C ILE A 28 -31.65 -3.22 -13.97
N GLY A 29 -31.34 -3.90 -12.87
CA GLY A 29 -32.29 -4.75 -12.14
C GLY A 29 -33.52 -4.02 -11.60
N TYR A 30 -33.33 -2.78 -11.13
CA TYR A 30 -34.39 -1.90 -10.64
C TYR A 30 -34.83 -0.85 -11.66
N ASP A 31 -34.17 -0.74 -12.82
CA ASP A 31 -34.38 0.36 -13.77
C ASP A 31 -34.38 1.75 -13.10
N SER A 32 -33.30 1.99 -12.38
CA SER A 32 -33.04 3.22 -11.62
C SER A 32 -31.64 3.72 -11.97
N SER A 33 -31.42 5.03 -12.02
CA SER A 33 -30.08 5.59 -12.23
C SER A 33 -29.17 5.39 -11.01
N MET A 34 -27.89 5.74 -11.17
CA MET A 34 -26.97 5.97 -10.05
C MET A 34 -26.39 7.39 -10.13
N SER A 35 -26.09 7.99 -8.98
CA SER A 35 -25.30 9.22 -8.88
C SER A 35 -23.83 8.88 -8.60
N PHE A 36 -22.92 9.39 -9.43
CA PHE A 36 -21.47 9.27 -9.24
C PHE A 36 -20.87 10.64 -8.92
N GLN A 37 -20.19 10.75 -7.78
CA GLN A 37 -19.61 12.02 -7.31
C GLN A 37 -18.12 11.88 -7.01
N VAL A 38 -17.31 12.75 -7.61
CA VAL A 38 -15.87 12.85 -7.38
C VAL A 38 -15.37 14.24 -7.80
N SER A 39 -14.28 14.74 -7.21
CA SER A 39 -13.57 15.93 -7.71
C SER A 39 -12.57 15.56 -8.79
N LEU A 40 -12.20 16.49 -9.68
CA LEU A 40 -11.21 16.22 -10.73
C LEU A 40 -9.85 15.78 -10.17
N GLU A 41 -9.44 16.34 -9.04
CA GLU A 41 -8.19 15.99 -8.37
C GLU A 41 -8.22 14.61 -7.71
N ALA A 42 -9.37 14.20 -7.15
CA ALA A 42 -9.51 12.83 -6.64
C ALA A 42 -9.59 11.82 -7.78
N ALA A 43 -10.34 12.16 -8.84
CA ALA A 43 -10.47 11.35 -10.04
C ALA A 43 -9.12 11.10 -10.73
N SER A 44 -8.23 12.10 -10.80
CA SER A 44 -6.89 11.94 -11.39
C SER A 44 -5.95 11.03 -10.57
N ARG A 45 -6.22 10.86 -9.27
CA ARG A 45 -5.45 9.99 -8.38
C ARG A 45 -5.97 8.56 -8.31
N HIS A 46 -7.23 8.34 -8.69
CA HIS A 46 -7.84 7.03 -8.61
C HIS A 46 -7.43 6.15 -9.80
N PRO A 47 -6.88 4.94 -9.58
CA PRO A 47 -6.32 4.08 -10.64
C PRO A 47 -7.30 3.58 -11.71
N PHE A 48 -8.59 3.82 -11.53
CA PHE A 48 -9.67 3.18 -12.27
C PHE A 48 -10.74 4.17 -12.73
N THR A 49 -10.53 5.48 -12.60
CA THR A 49 -11.56 6.47 -12.96
C THR A 49 -12.05 6.27 -14.39
N GLY A 50 -11.14 6.11 -15.36
CA GLY A 50 -11.51 5.84 -16.75
C GLY A 50 -12.39 4.60 -16.89
N GLU A 51 -11.92 3.46 -16.36
CA GLU A 51 -12.66 2.18 -16.39
C GLU A 51 -14.04 2.28 -15.71
N ILE A 52 -14.13 2.97 -14.57
CA ILE A 52 -15.39 3.15 -13.85
C ILE A 52 -16.38 4.00 -14.65
N LEU A 53 -15.92 5.11 -15.25
CA LEU A 53 -16.76 5.96 -16.08
C LEU A 53 -17.22 5.24 -17.35
N ASP A 54 -16.35 4.45 -17.98
CA ASP A 54 -16.69 3.62 -19.13
C ASP A 54 -17.72 2.53 -18.76
N LEU A 55 -17.56 1.89 -17.59
CA LEU A 55 -18.56 0.95 -17.07
C LEU A 55 -19.90 1.64 -16.81
N ILE A 56 -19.91 2.82 -16.16
CA ILE A 56 -21.13 3.60 -15.92
C ILE A 56 -21.84 3.88 -17.26
N ALA A 57 -21.11 4.39 -18.26
CA ALA A 57 -21.67 4.70 -19.57
C ALA A 57 -22.24 3.45 -20.28
N ARG A 58 -21.50 2.34 -20.26
CA ARG A 58 -21.92 1.08 -20.89
C ARG A 58 -23.18 0.49 -20.23
N TYR A 59 -23.21 0.43 -18.91
CA TYR A 59 -24.35 -0.11 -18.17
C TYR A 59 -25.59 0.78 -18.30
N GLU A 60 -25.42 2.10 -18.25
CA GLU A 60 -26.52 3.05 -18.46
C GLU A 60 -27.10 2.97 -19.88
N GLY A 61 -26.23 2.90 -20.89
CA GLY A 61 -26.66 2.68 -22.28
C GLY A 61 -27.46 1.38 -22.44
N LEU A 62 -26.99 0.29 -21.82
CA LEU A 62 -27.70 -0.99 -21.84
C LEU A 62 -29.04 -0.92 -21.10
N ARG A 63 -29.11 -0.24 -19.95
CA ARG A 63 -30.36 -0.01 -19.19
C ARG A 63 -31.39 0.73 -20.05
N LEU A 64 -31.01 1.86 -20.62
CA LEU A 64 -31.89 2.71 -21.43
C LEU A 64 -32.31 2.07 -22.74
N SER A 65 -31.54 1.09 -23.25
CA SER A 65 -31.90 0.37 -24.47
C SER A 65 -33.16 -0.51 -24.35
N GLY A 66 -33.58 -0.86 -23.12
CA GLY A 66 -34.70 -1.77 -22.88
C GLY A 66 -34.45 -3.22 -23.32
N ARG A 67 -33.23 -3.57 -23.75
CA ARG A 67 -32.88 -4.90 -24.29
C ARG A 67 -32.74 -5.98 -23.23
N VAL A 68 -32.57 -5.62 -21.96
CA VAL A 68 -32.31 -6.59 -20.88
C VAL A 68 -33.61 -7.31 -20.47
N PRO A 69 -33.73 -8.63 -20.68
CA PRO A 69 -34.94 -9.37 -20.34
C PRO A 69 -35.24 -9.32 -18.83
N GLU A 70 -36.53 -9.37 -18.46
CA GLU A 70 -36.96 -9.32 -17.05
C GLU A 70 -36.30 -10.41 -16.19
N ALA A 71 -36.09 -11.60 -16.76
CA ALA A 71 -35.40 -12.68 -16.07
C ALA A 71 -33.95 -12.30 -15.69
N MET A 72 -33.23 -11.55 -16.55
CA MET A 72 -31.90 -11.06 -16.21
C MET A 72 -31.97 -9.89 -15.23
N ARG A 73 -32.92 -8.96 -15.40
CA ARG A 73 -33.14 -7.86 -14.44
C ARG A 73 -33.37 -8.41 -13.03
N ALA A 74 -34.19 -9.44 -12.88
CA ALA A 74 -34.44 -10.10 -11.60
C ALA A 74 -33.17 -10.69 -10.96
N ARG A 75 -32.21 -11.19 -11.76
CA ARG A 75 -30.91 -11.70 -11.28
C ARG A 75 -29.95 -10.61 -10.84
N LEU A 76 -30.09 -9.41 -11.40
CA LEU A 76 -29.24 -8.25 -11.10
C LEU A 76 -29.75 -7.44 -9.89
N ARG A 77 -30.98 -7.70 -9.41
CA ARG A 77 -31.48 -7.09 -8.18
C ARG A 77 -30.64 -7.57 -6.99
N VAL A 78 -30.45 -6.67 -6.02
CA VAL A 78 -29.77 -7.01 -4.77
C VAL A 78 -30.63 -8.03 -4.03
N ASP A 79 -30.03 -9.17 -3.65
CA ASP A 79 -30.73 -10.18 -2.89
C ASP A 79 -31.17 -9.57 -1.54
N PRO A 80 -32.47 -9.62 -1.18
CA PRO A 80 -32.96 -9.08 0.09
C PRO A 80 -32.24 -9.63 1.32
N VAL A 81 -31.69 -10.85 1.25
CA VAL A 81 -30.90 -11.42 2.35
C VAL A 81 -29.66 -10.58 2.66
N LEU A 82 -29.14 -9.81 1.70
CA LEU A 82 -27.99 -8.93 1.87
C LEU A 82 -28.35 -7.60 2.56
N ALA A 83 -29.63 -7.25 2.68
CA ALA A 83 -30.08 -5.97 3.26
C ALA A 83 -29.91 -5.88 4.80
N GLY A 84 -29.72 -4.67 5.31
CA GLY A 84 -29.57 -4.40 6.74
C GLY A 84 -28.14 -4.54 7.27
N GLN A 85 -27.93 -4.10 8.51
CA GLN A 85 -26.65 -4.25 9.19
C GLN A 85 -26.41 -5.72 9.53
N LYS A 86 -25.18 -6.18 9.29
CA LYS A 86 -24.75 -7.55 9.54
C LYS A 86 -23.39 -7.56 10.20
N THR A 87 -23.23 -8.47 11.14
CA THR A 87 -21.93 -8.83 11.68
C THR A 87 -20.99 -9.32 10.57
N PRO A 88 -19.67 -9.25 10.75
CA PRO A 88 -18.71 -9.83 9.82
C PRO A 88 -18.99 -11.32 9.52
N GLU A 89 -19.37 -12.09 10.54
CA GLU A 89 -19.66 -13.52 10.44
C GLU A 89 -20.90 -13.80 9.59
N GLU A 90 -21.99 -13.05 9.82
CA GLU A 90 -23.19 -13.13 8.99
C GLU A 90 -22.91 -12.76 7.53
N ARG A 91 -22.08 -11.73 7.29
CA ARG A 91 -21.68 -11.35 5.93
C ARG A 91 -20.90 -12.46 5.24
N ALA A 92 -19.96 -13.10 5.94
CA ALA A 92 -19.19 -14.21 5.40
C ALA A 92 -20.09 -15.38 4.97
N GLY A 93 -21.10 -15.72 5.80
CA GLY A 93 -22.09 -16.76 5.48
C GLY A 93 -23.00 -16.45 4.28
N LEU A 94 -23.05 -15.19 3.83
CA LEU A 94 -23.88 -14.74 2.71
C LEU A 94 -23.08 -14.40 1.45
N ALA A 95 -21.77 -14.69 1.42
CA ALA A 95 -20.93 -14.41 0.26
C ALA A 95 -21.53 -14.98 -1.05
N GLY A 96 -22.15 -16.17 -1.00
CA GLY A 96 -22.80 -16.81 -2.14
C GLY A 96 -24.11 -16.15 -2.61
N ALA A 97 -24.76 -15.33 -1.77
CA ALA A 97 -25.97 -14.60 -2.13
C ALA A 97 -25.67 -13.38 -3.03
N ARG A 98 -24.44 -12.86 -2.97
CA ARG A 98 -23.99 -11.79 -3.87
C ARG A 98 -23.66 -12.38 -5.24
N ARG A 99 -24.51 -12.08 -6.24
CA ARG A 99 -24.30 -12.49 -7.64
C ARG A 99 -23.74 -11.33 -8.46
N GLU A 100 -22.49 -11.47 -8.83
CA GLU A 100 -21.71 -10.53 -9.61
C GLU A 100 -21.52 -11.02 -11.05
N TYR A 101 -21.60 -10.09 -11.99
CA TYR A 101 -21.46 -10.37 -13.41
C TYR A 101 -20.55 -9.32 -14.05
N ARG A 102 -19.66 -9.76 -14.93
CA ARG A 102 -18.94 -8.90 -15.86
C ARG A 102 -19.74 -8.66 -17.12
N LEU A 103 -19.79 -7.42 -17.61
CA LEU A 103 -20.39 -7.11 -18.91
C LEU A 103 -19.33 -7.20 -20.03
N LEU A 104 -19.33 -8.33 -20.72
CA LEU A 104 -18.43 -8.60 -21.85
C LEU A 104 -19.07 -8.22 -23.19
N GLY A 105 -18.24 -8.09 -24.23
CA GLY A 105 -18.70 -7.82 -25.59
C GLY A 105 -18.90 -6.33 -25.90
N GLU A 106 -18.99 -6.04 -27.19
CA GLU A 106 -19.22 -4.70 -27.72
C GLU A 106 -20.68 -4.27 -27.56
N ASN A 107 -20.93 -2.96 -27.70
CA ASN A 107 -22.29 -2.42 -27.71
C ASN A 107 -23.16 -3.14 -28.75
N GLY A 108 -24.31 -3.65 -28.32
CA GLY A 108 -25.20 -4.43 -29.19
C GLY A 108 -24.96 -5.94 -29.18
N LYS A 109 -23.92 -6.44 -28.51
CA LYS A 109 -23.59 -7.89 -28.41
C LYS A 109 -23.12 -8.26 -27.00
N GLU A 110 -23.59 -7.53 -26.01
CA GLU A 110 -23.14 -7.66 -24.64
C GLU A 110 -23.54 -9.02 -24.05
N THR A 111 -22.74 -9.55 -23.13
CA THR A 111 -23.04 -10.78 -22.39
C THR A 111 -22.69 -10.56 -20.93
N PHE A 112 -23.63 -10.85 -20.03
CA PHE A 112 -23.34 -10.94 -18.61
C PHE A 112 -22.68 -12.28 -18.29
N GLN A 113 -21.41 -12.26 -17.93
CA GLN A 113 -20.64 -13.42 -17.52
C GLN A 113 -20.58 -13.48 -15.99
N ARG A 114 -21.04 -14.56 -15.35
CA ARG A 114 -20.91 -14.71 -13.88
C ARG A 114 -19.44 -14.70 -13.49
N VAL A 115 -19.10 -13.95 -12.44
CA VAL A 115 -17.76 -13.91 -11.86
C VAL A 115 -17.83 -13.94 -10.34
N VAL A 116 -17.05 -14.81 -9.70
CA VAL A 116 -16.84 -14.79 -8.25
C VAL A 116 -15.48 -14.17 -7.98
N TYR A 117 -15.44 -13.14 -7.15
CA TYR A 117 -14.20 -12.55 -6.66
C TYR A 117 -13.89 -13.15 -5.30
N GLU A 118 -12.79 -13.91 -5.19
CA GLU A 118 -12.33 -14.37 -3.89
C GLU A 118 -11.87 -13.17 -3.04
N PRO A 119 -11.88 -13.28 -1.70
CA PRO A 119 -11.29 -12.27 -0.84
C PRO A 119 -9.83 -11.96 -1.21
N TRP A 120 -9.42 -10.72 -0.94
CA TRP A 120 -8.01 -10.36 -1.01
C TRP A 120 -7.22 -11.12 0.05
N ASN A 121 -6.17 -11.80 -0.38
CA ASN A 121 -5.17 -12.45 0.45
C ASN A 121 -3.94 -11.54 0.57
N GLU A 122 -3.68 -11.04 1.77
CA GLU A 122 -2.53 -10.18 2.07
C GLU A 122 -1.27 -11.04 2.24
N ILE A 123 -0.23 -10.77 1.47
CA ILE A 123 1.02 -11.54 1.51
C ILE A 123 1.92 -10.95 2.59
N ILE A 124 1.81 -11.38 3.85
CA ILE A 124 2.58 -10.84 4.98
C ILE A 124 3.86 -11.65 5.22
N THR A 125 3.71 -12.96 5.18
CA THR A 125 4.71 -13.97 5.48
C THR A 125 4.86 -14.91 4.28
N PRO A 126 5.92 -15.73 4.22
CA PRO A 126 6.04 -16.78 3.21
C PRO A 126 4.85 -17.76 3.20
N GLU A 127 4.23 -18.01 4.35
CA GLU A 127 3.07 -18.89 4.49
C GLU A 127 1.83 -18.34 3.76
N ASP A 128 1.65 -17.01 3.76
CA ASP A 128 0.53 -16.35 3.09
C ASP A 128 0.59 -16.46 1.56
N GLN A 129 1.75 -16.83 1.00
CA GLN A 129 1.89 -17.07 -0.44
C GLN A 129 1.09 -18.28 -0.93
N THR A 130 0.53 -19.10 -0.03
CA THR A 130 -0.30 -20.25 -0.37
C THR A 130 -1.64 -20.18 0.37
N TRP A 131 -2.76 -20.23 -0.35
CA TRP A 131 -4.10 -20.16 0.26
C TRP A 131 -5.13 -21.04 -0.47
N PRO A 132 -6.23 -21.45 0.18
CA PRO A 132 -7.28 -22.20 -0.47
C PRO A 132 -8.16 -21.31 -1.35
N VAL A 133 -8.59 -21.83 -2.50
CA VAL A 133 -9.58 -21.21 -3.40
C VAL A 133 -10.77 -22.15 -3.50
N GLN A 134 -11.97 -21.65 -3.20
CA GLN A 134 -13.18 -22.47 -3.17
C GLN A 134 -14.00 -22.28 -4.44
N VAL A 135 -14.17 -23.35 -5.21
CA VAL A 135 -15.05 -23.36 -6.39
C VAL A 135 -16.39 -23.98 -6.01
N ILE A 136 -17.41 -23.14 -5.86
CA ILE A 136 -18.78 -23.56 -5.51
C ILE A 136 -19.53 -24.08 -6.74
N SER A 137 -19.39 -23.41 -7.88
CA SER A 137 -20.04 -23.80 -9.14
C SER A 137 -18.99 -23.95 -10.23
N GLY A 138 -18.77 -25.19 -10.62
CA GLY A 138 -17.71 -25.59 -11.53
C GLY A 138 -18.25 -26.28 -12.79
N PRO A 139 -17.40 -26.52 -13.79
CA PRO A 139 -16.02 -26.03 -13.84
C PRO A 139 -15.97 -24.51 -14.04
N ALA A 140 -15.05 -23.84 -13.36
CA ALA A 140 -14.87 -22.38 -13.43
C ALA A 140 -13.49 -22.03 -14.00
N ARG A 141 -13.45 -21.06 -14.93
CA ARG A 141 -12.17 -20.53 -15.43
C ARG A 141 -11.59 -19.58 -14.40
N THR A 142 -10.32 -19.73 -14.05
CA THR A 142 -9.68 -18.90 -13.02
C THR A 142 -8.75 -17.85 -13.60
N GLY A 143 -8.91 -16.62 -13.11
CA GLY A 143 -8.00 -15.51 -13.29
C GLY A 143 -7.50 -15.03 -11.94
N PHE A 144 -6.76 -13.92 -11.93
CA PHE A 144 -6.30 -13.33 -10.69
C PHE A 144 -6.11 -11.82 -10.80
N GLN A 145 -5.99 -11.20 -9.64
CA GLN A 145 -5.68 -9.79 -9.52
C GLN A 145 -4.62 -9.61 -8.45
N VAL A 146 -3.62 -8.78 -8.74
CA VAL A 146 -2.55 -8.39 -7.81
C VAL A 146 -2.67 -6.90 -7.58
N HIS A 147 -2.42 -6.46 -6.34
CA HIS A 147 -2.27 -5.06 -5.99
C HIS A 147 -0.99 -4.89 -5.17
N VAL A 148 -0.08 -4.07 -5.67
CA VAL A 148 1.06 -3.58 -4.87
C VAL A 148 0.56 -2.32 -4.18
N GLN A 149 0.25 -2.40 -2.90
CA GLN A 149 -0.32 -1.28 -2.16
C GLN A 149 0.74 -0.20 -1.91
N SER A 150 0.31 1.05 -1.98
CA SER A 150 1.04 2.13 -1.31
C SER A 150 0.98 1.90 0.19
N GLY A 151 2.12 1.91 0.87
CA GLY A 151 2.17 1.63 2.30
C GLY A 151 3.58 1.65 2.87
N PRO A 152 3.73 1.27 4.16
CA PRO A 152 5.04 1.23 4.79
C PRO A 152 5.95 0.24 4.07
N TRP A 153 7.25 0.56 4.04
CA TRP A 153 8.25 -0.41 3.61
C TRP A 153 8.28 -1.57 4.59
N ARG A 154 8.25 -2.77 4.06
CA ARG A 154 8.31 -4.00 4.86
C ARG A 154 9.74 -4.43 5.12
N GLU A 155 10.59 -4.23 4.14
CA GLU A 155 12.02 -4.46 4.22
C GLU A 155 12.77 -3.29 3.58
N ALA A 156 14.06 -3.19 3.92
CA ALA A 156 14.92 -2.21 3.29
C ALA A 156 15.06 -2.49 1.78
N GLY A 157 15.07 -1.44 0.98
CA GLY A 157 15.28 -1.55 -0.46
C GLY A 157 16.74 -1.90 -0.81
N PRO A 158 17.02 -2.29 -2.06
CA PRO A 158 18.37 -2.71 -2.47
C PRO A 158 19.45 -1.63 -2.29
N SER A 159 19.10 -0.34 -2.43
CA SER A 159 20.07 0.76 -2.24
C SER A 159 20.55 0.87 -0.80
N TYR A 160 19.82 0.32 0.16
CA TYR A 160 20.22 0.30 1.56
C TYR A 160 21.41 -0.64 1.86
N HIS A 161 21.58 -1.68 1.03
CA HIS A 161 22.68 -2.64 1.13
C HIS A 161 23.71 -2.48 0.00
N ALA A 162 23.58 -1.43 -0.82
CA ALA A 162 24.51 -1.15 -1.90
C ALA A 162 25.91 -0.78 -1.35
N PRO A 163 27.01 -1.19 -2.01
CA PRO A 163 28.37 -0.80 -1.60
C PRO A 163 28.59 0.71 -1.53
N GLU A 164 27.85 1.49 -2.32
CA GLU A 164 27.90 2.95 -2.35
C GLU A 164 27.07 3.61 -1.24
N ALA A 165 26.29 2.84 -0.48
CA ALA A 165 25.57 3.35 0.67
C ALA A 165 26.57 3.72 1.79
N ILE A 166 26.42 4.92 2.34
CA ILE A 166 27.30 5.41 3.41
C ILE A 166 26.57 5.29 4.74
N THR A 167 27.16 4.57 5.70
CA THR A 167 26.63 4.53 7.07
C THR A 167 26.87 5.87 7.73
N LEU A 168 25.78 6.56 8.06
CA LEU A 168 25.80 7.82 8.80
C LEU A 168 25.79 7.55 10.31
N GLU A 169 25.07 6.53 10.77
CA GLU A 169 25.02 6.09 12.17
C GLU A 169 24.61 4.61 12.29
N SER A 170 25.41 3.83 13.01
CA SER A 170 25.15 2.42 13.35
C SER A 170 24.68 2.24 14.79
N PHE A 171 24.87 3.25 15.66
CA PHE A 171 24.60 3.20 17.09
C PHE A 171 25.40 2.13 17.85
N ASP A 172 26.67 1.95 17.47
CA ASP A 172 27.60 1.09 18.22
C ASP A 172 28.17 1.79 19.48
N ASP A 173 28.18 3.12 19.50
CA ASP A 173 28.71 3.94 20.59
C ASP A 173 27.96 5.28 20.69
N LEU A 174 27.57 5.69 21.90
CA LEU A 174 26.95 6.99 22.14
C LEU A 174 27.96 8.11 22.45
N ALA A 175 29.26 7.82 22.56
CA ALA A 175 30.31 8.81 22.80
C ALA A 175 30.26 10.05 21.88
N PRO A 176 29.94 9.94 20.57
CA PRO A 176 29.82 11.11 19.69
C PRO A 176 28.75 12.13 20.10
N TYR A 177 27.80 11.77 20.97
CA TYR A 177 26.69 12.61 21.42
C TYR A 177 26.93 13.27 22.77
N ALA A 178 27.90 12.76 23.54
CA ALA A 178 28.15 13.23 24.89
C ALA A 178 28.79 14.63 24.89
N LYS A 179 28.31 15.54 25.74
CA LYS A 179 28.91 16.88 25.91
C LYS A 179 30.32 16.81 26.50
N ASN A 180 30.55 15.83 27.38
CA ASN A 180 31.83 15.55 28.02
C ASN A 180 32.06 14.03 27.98
N PRO A 181 32.54 13.47 26.86
CA PRO A 181 32.71 12.03 26.74
C PRO A 181 33.73 11.55 27.79
N PRO A 182 33.40 10.58 28.67
CA PRO A 182 34.39 9.88 29.46
C PRO A 182 35.47 9.27 28.52
N GLY A 183 36.71 9.21 28.99
CA GLY A 183 37.79 8.64 28.18
C GLY A 183 37.57 7.15 27.92
N GLY A 184 37.35 6.78 26.65
CA GLY A 184 37.21 5.39 26.19
C GLY A 184 35.97 5.19 25.31
N PRO A 185 35.99 4.22 24.37
CA PRO A 185 34.83 3.87 23.55
C PRO A 185 33.76 3.09 24.34
N GLY A 186 32.54 3.09 23.83
CA GLY A 186 31.47 2.17 24.27
C GLY A 186 30.59 2.74 25.38
N ILE A 187 30.08 3.96 25.23
CA ILE A 187 29.09 4.54 26.14
C ILE A 187 27.71 3.97 25.80
N PRO A 188 27.08 3.16 26.68
CA PRO A 188 25.81 2.53 26.36
C PRO A 188 24.60 3.36 26.77
N ASP A 189 24.78 4.44 27.54
CA ASP A 189 23.69 5.19 28.18
C ASP A 189 24.08 6.64 28.42
N LEU A 190 23.21 7.58 28.06
CA LEU A 190 23.36 9.02 28.26
C LEU A 190 22.07 9.61 28.87
N PRO A 191 22.06 9.98 30.16
CA PRO A 191 20.92 10.58 30.83
C PRO A 191 20.74 12.06 30.46
N ASN A 192 19.55 12.59 30.78
CA ASN A 192 19.18 13.98 30.54
C ASN A 192 20.27 14.97 30.98
N GLY A 193 20.53 15.97 30.14
CA GLY A 193 21.51 17.03 30.42
C GLY A 193 22.95 16.70 30.03
N THR A 194 23.31 15.42 29.86
CA THR A 194 24.68 14.99 29.48
C THR A 194 24.93 15.04 27.97
N PHE A 195 23.88 15.17 27.18
CA PHE A 195 23.88 15.22 25.73
C PHE A 195 22.80 16.20 25.24
N GLY A 196 22.83 16.55 23.96
CA GLY A 196 21.74 17.24 23.28
C GLY A 196 21.18 18.51 23.95
N ALA A 197 19.94 18.85 23.60
CA ALA A 197 19.17 19.95 24.19
C ALA A 197 17.67 19.61 24.24
N THR A 198 16.94 20.24 25.14
CA THR A 198 15.49 20.08 25.30
C THR A 198 14.81 21.43 25.47
N LEU A 199 13.52 21.49 25.16
CA LEU A 199 12.66 22.59 25.60
C LEU A 199 12.49 22.54 27.13
N GLU A 200 12.18 23.70 27.74
CA GLU A 200 11.78 23.76 29.13
C GLU A 200 10.63 22.77 29.43
N SER A 201 10.75 22.08 30.56
CA SER A 201 9.85 20.99 31.01
C SER A 201 9.83 19.74 30.13
N VAL A 202 10.82 19.58 29.24
CA VAL A 202 11.08 18.32 28.53
C VAL A 202 12.41 17.73 29.02
N THR A 203 12.40 16.43 29.30
CA THR A 203 13.62 15.65 29.55
C THR A 203 13.78 14.55 28.51
N HIS A 204 15.02 14.08 28.33
CA HIS A 204 15.29 13.00 27.39
C HIS A 204 16.38 12.04 27.88
N HIS A 205 16.38 10.85 27.31
CA HIS A 205 17.32 9.77 27.61
C HIS A 205 17.63 9.01 26.32
N ILE A 206 18.90 8.67 26.10
CA ILE A 206 19.29 7.77 25.01
C ILE A 206 20.18 6.66 25.56
N ARG A 207 19.90 5.43 25.12
CA ARG A 207 20.69 4.25 25.47
C ARG A 207 20.79 3.30 24.29
N LEU A 208 21.83 2.47 24.28
CA LEU A 208 21.93 1.34 23.37
C LEU A 208 21.00 0.21 23.84
N GLY A 209 20.38 -0.48 22.89
CA GLY A 209 19.52 -1.64 23.13
C GLY A 209 19.87 -2.79 22.20
N GLU A 210 20.07 -3.98 22.77
CA GLU A 210 20.46 -5.19 22.01
C GLU A 210 19.27 -6.07 21.62
N ALA A 211 18.20 -6.08 22.43
CA ALA A 211 17.02 -6.88 22.14
C ALA A 211 16.20 -6.22 21.00
N ASN A 212 16.26 -6.84 19.81
CA ASN A 212 15.48 -6.51 18.61
C ASN A 212 16.01 -5.34 17.76
N ALA A 213 17.33 -5.15 17.67
CA ALA A 213 17.92 -4.36 16.58
C ALA A 213 17.56 -4.96 15.20
N ARG A 214 17.40 -4.12 14.17
CA ARG A 214 17.14 -4.54 12.80
C ARG A 214 18.44 -4.71 12.00
N GLU A 215 19.46 -3.91 12.29
CA GLU A 215 20.78 -3.98 11.68
C GLU A 215 21.83 -4.29 12.74
N GLY A 216 22.51 -5.44 12.62
CA GLY A 216 23.58 -5.79 13.55
C GLY A 216 23.08 -6.10 14.97
N GLY A 217 23.86 -5.68 15.98
CA GLY A 217 23.67 -6.07 17.39
C GLY A 217 23.01 -5.04 18.29
N CYS A 218 23.04 -3.74 17.94
CA CYS A 218 22.58 -2.64 18.79
C CYS A 218 21.72 -1.64 18.01
N CYS A 219 20.77 -1.00 18.70
CA CYS A 219 20.03 0.16 18.22
C CYS A 219 20.02 1.26 19.29
N ALA A 220 19.80 2.52 18.93
CA ALA A 220 19.56 3.56 19.91
C ALA A 220 18.08 3.58 20.33
N VAL A 221 17.82 3.51 21.62
CA VAL A 221 16.50 3.76 22.21
C VAL A 221 16.49 5.19 22.74
N TYR A 222 15.71 6.06 22.09
CA TYR A 222 15.57 7.46 22.44
C TYR A 222 14.21 7.71 23.06
N THR A 223 14.20 8.18 24.30
CA THR A 223 13.00 8.46 25.10
C THR A 223 12.95 9.94 25.43
N ALA A 224 11.77 10.55 25.33
CA ALA A 224 11.52 11.90 25.78
C ALA A 224 10.24 11.97 26.62
N GLU A 225 10.29 12.73 27.70
CA GLU A 225 9.17 12.98 28.61
C GLU A 225 8.87 14.48 28.61
N SER A 226 7.60 14.82 28.39
CA SER A 226 7.10 16.19 28.44
C SER A 226 6.19 16.35 29.64
N ALA A 227 6.59 17.18 30.61
CA ALA A 227 5.77 17.59 31.75
C ALA A 227 5.00 18.89 31.46
N ARG A 228 4.78 19.18 30.17
CA ARG A 228 4.07 20.36 29.68
C ARG A 228 2.58 20.07 29.57
N ASP A 229 1.76 21.11 29.55
CA ASP A 229 0.31 21.04 29.34
C ASP A 229 -0.09 21.26 27.86
N ASP A 230 0.90 21.50 26.97
CA ASP A 230 0.75 21.72 25.55
C ASP A 230 1.49 20.66 24.69
N ALA A 231 1.24 20.66 23.38
CA ALA A 231 1.80 19.69 22.44
C ALA A 231 2.98 20.26 21.62
N VAL A 232 3.80 21.13 22.20
CA VAL A 232 4.92 21.80 21.50
C VAL A 232 6.31 21.38 22.01
N GLY A 233 6.37 20.39 22.91
CA GLY A 233 7.63 19.92 23.47
C GLY A 233 8.59 19.44 22.38
N TRP A 234 9.89 19.66 22.59
CA TRP A 234 10.92 19.14 21.71
C TRP A 234 12.19 18.76 22.47
N SER A 235 12.94 17.83 21.89
CA SER A 235 14.26 17.41 22.34
C SER A 235 15.11 17.02 21.14
N VAL A 236 16.42 17.26 21.21
CA VAL A 236 17.36 16.99 20.13
C VAL A 236 18.64 16.39 20.66
N PHE A 237 19.22 15.47 19.88
CA PHE A 237 20.62 15.11 19.98
C PHE A 237 21.21 14.94 18.58
N GLY A 238 22.53 14.99 18.45
CA GLY A 238 23.17 14.86 17.16
C GLY A 238 24.69 14.84 17.28
N LYS A 239 25.33 14.48 16.16
CA LYS A 239 26.79 14.39 16.06
C LYS A 239 27.28 15.19 14.87
N THR A 240 28.57 15.53 14.93
CA THR A 240 29.26 16.27 13.87
C THR A 240 30.21 15.35 13.11
N PHE A 241 30.24 15.51 11.78
CA PHE A 241 31.23 14.91 10.90
C PHE A 241 32.42 15.85 10.74
N SER A 242 33.62 15.35 11.06
CA SER A 242 34.87 16.08 10.87
C SER A 242 35.92 15.14 10.24
N PRO A 243 36.29 15.32 8.97
CA PRO A 243 35.79 16.36 8.03
C PRO A 243 34.30 16.20 7.67
N PRO A 244 33.65 17.22 7.07
CA PRO A 244 32.30 17.08 6.53
C PRO A 244 32.19 15.93 5.52
N LEU A 245 31.04 15.29 5.46
CA LEU A 245 30.75 14.21 4.50
C LEU A 245 30.24 14.77 3.17
N ASP A 246 30.73 14.20 2.08
CA ASP A 246 30.18 14.41 0.74
C ASP A 246 29.12 13.35 0.46
N LEU A 247 27.86 13.78 0.47
CA LEU A 247 26.66 13.01 0.11
C LEU A 247 26.05 13.51 -1.20
N SER A 248 26.79 14.25 -2.03
CA SER A 248 26.29 14.81 -3.29
C SER A 248 25.81 13.74 -4.27
N GLY A 249 26.43 12.55 -4.23
CA GLY A 249 26.06 11.35 -4.99
C GLY A 249 24.80 10.64 -4.49
N HIS A 250 24.33 10.91 -3.27
CA HIS A 250 23.23 10.20 -2.64
C HIS A 250 21.87 10.87 -2.92
N ARG A 251 20.80 10.08 -2.87
CA ARG A 251 19.45 10.47 -3.30
C ARG A 251 18.37 10.25 -2.24
N ALA A 252 18.69 9.50 -1.18
CA ALA A 252 17.79 9.28 -0.07
C ALA A 252 18.57 8.97 1.22
N ILE A 253 17.88 9.03 2.36
CA ILE A 253 18.35 8.46 3.64
C ILE A 253 17.47 7.26 3.98
N GLY A 254 18.07 6.12 4.29
CA GLY A 254 17.39 4.90 4.72
C GLY A 254 17.71 4.58 6.18
N PHE A 255 16.72 4.16 6.97
CA PHE A 255 16.93 3.70 8.35
C PHE A 255 15.71 2.96 8.89
N TRP A 256 15.89 2.25 10.01
CA TRP A 256 14.81 1.61 10.74
C TRP A 256 14.38 2.48 11.91
N LEU A 257 13.08 2.64 12.09
CA LEU A 257 12.46 3.32 13.23
C LEU A 257 11.42 2.41 13.86
N ARG A 258 11.55 2.17 15.16
CA ARG A 258 10.51 1.53 15.97
C ARG A 258 9.74 2.60 16.70
N GLY A 259 8.47 2.77 16.37
CA GLY A 259 7.57 3.65 17.10
C GLY A 259 6.91 2.95 18.30
N ASP A 260 6.38 3.77 19.22
CA ASP A 260 5.55 3.33 20.35
C ASP A 260 4.09 3.83 20.23
N GLY A 261 3.74 4.50 19.13
CA GLY A 261 2.38 4.97 18.84
C GLY A 261 1.87 6.11 19.71
N LYS A 262 2.70 6.69 20.59
CA LYS A 262 2.26 7.71 21.55
C LYS A 262 2.28 9.15 21.02
N GLY A 263 2.57 9.35 19.75
CA GLY A 263 2.53 10.63 19.08
C GLY A 263 3.86 11.39 19.07
N GLY A 264 3.78 12.66 18.70
CA GLY A 264 4.96 13.48 18.34
C GLY A 264 5.51 13.16 16.95
N GLN A 265 6.48 13.95 16.54
CA GLN A 265 7.20 13.79 15.27
C GLN A 265 8.66 13.43 15.57
N PHE A 266 9.08 12.27 15.12
CA PHE A 266 10.50 12.00 14.95
C PHE A 266 11.01 12.87 13.80
N LYS A 267 12.12 13.59 14.00
CA LYS A 267 12.76 14.33 12.92
C LYS A 267 14.22 13.98 12.78
N LEU A 268 14.62 13.61 11.57
CA LEU A 268 16.02 13.52 11.15
C LEU A 268 16.39 14.83 10.45
N GLN A 269 17.52 15.41 10.81
CA GLN A 269 18.01 16.64 10.18
C GLN A 269 19.47 16.52 9.77
N LEU A 270 19.77 16.98 8.56
CA LEU A 270 21.14 17.18 8.08
C LEU A 270 21.44 18.67 7.98
N LEU A 271 22.64 19.09 8.40
CA LEU A 271 23.13 20.47 8.27
C LEU A 271 24.45 20.51 7.50
N ASP A 272 24.64 21.52 6.66
CA ASP A 272 25.92 21.84 5.99
C ASP A 272 26.68 23.01 6.66
N GLY A 273 26.04 23.63 7.66
CA GLY A 273 26.52 24.83 8.36
C GLY A 273 25.83 26.14 7.93
N ALA A 274 25.08 26.14 6.83
CA ALA A 274 24.34 27.28 6.30
C ALA A 274 22.82 27.03 6.23
N GLY A 275 22.41 25.80 5.95
CA GLY A 275 21.02 25.37 5.83
C GLY A 275 20.72 24.07 6.58
N ALA A 276 19.46 23.63 6.46
CA ALA A 276 18.96 22.40 7.06
C ALA A 276 18.07 21.62 6.09
N ALA A 277 18.32 20.32 5.97
CA ALA A 277 17.37 19.37 5.39
C ALA A 277 16.62 18.67 6.53
N ASP A 278 15.34 18.97 6.69
CA ASP A 278 14.48 18.40 7.73
C ASP A 278 13.55 17.32 7.18
N PHE A 279 13.48 16.18 7.87
CA PHE A 279 12.62 15.06 7.53
C PHE A 279 11.78 14.65 8.73
N TYR A 280 10.46 14.68 8.58
CA TYR A 280 9.51 14.40 9.67
C TYR A 280 8.81 13.07 9.47
N ILE A 281 8.72 12.29 10.53
CA ILE A 281 7.98 11.02 10.60
C ILE A 281 7.10 11.05 11.84
N ALA A 282 5.80 10.78 11.67
CA ALA A 282 4.88 10.64 12.78
C ALA A 282 5.22 9.38 13.59
N ASN A 283 5.24 9.50 14.92
CA ASN A 283 5.35 8.37 15.84
C ASN A 283 3.94 7.90 16.28
N ASP A 284 3.10 7.55 15.31
CA ASP A 284 1.70 7.17 15.47
C ASP A 284 1.46 5.67 15.21
N TYR A 285 2.53 4.88 15.21
CA TYR A 285 2.50 3.44 15.02
C TYR A 285 3.41 2.74 16.02
N GLU A 286 3.09 1.48 16.30
CA GLU A 286 3.91 0.59 17.10
C GLU A 286 4.74 -0.34 16.21
N GLY A 287 5.94 -0.68 16.66
CA GLY A 287 6.81 -1.65 15.99
C GLY A 287 7.73 -1.06 14.93
N TRP A 288 8.59 -1.92 14.36
CA TRP A 288 9.62 -1.52 13.41
C TRP A 288 9.04 -1.21 12.03
N ARG A 289 9.51 -0.12 11.43
CA ARG A 289 9.31 0.21 10.02
C ARG A 289 10.61 0.70 9.40
N TYR A 290 10.86 0.31 8.16
CA TYR A 290 11.90 0.92 7.36
C TYR A 290 11.39 2.25 6.79
N HIS A 291 12.21 3.28 6.86
CA HIS A 291 11.94 4.59 6.29
C HIS A 291 12.98 4.92 5.25
N GLN A 292 12.51 5.32 4.07
CA GLN A 292 13.31 5.93 3.03
C GLN A 292 12.89 7.37 2.82
N LEU A 293 13.74 8.30 3.22
CA LEU A 293 13.56 9.73 3.11
C LEU A 293 14.17 10.23 1.80
N ILE A 294 13.31 10.63 0.86
CA ILE A 294 13.75 11.12 -0.44
C ILE A 294 14.39 12.50 -0.29
N ARG A 295 15.55 12.71 -0.93
CA ARG A 295 16.20 14.02 -0.97
C ARG A 295 15.24 15.07 -1.57
N PRO A 296 14.95 16.16 -0.85
CA PRO A 296 14.06 17.21 -1.33
C PRO A 296 14.62 17.92 -2.57
N GLN A 297 13.73 18.49 -3.38
CA GLN A 297 14.07 19.38 -4.49
C GLN A 297 13.29 20.69 -4.37
N PRO A 298 13.93 21.87 -4.48
CA PRO A 298 15.38 22.08 -4.63
C PRO A 298 16.16 21.66 -3.38
N ASP A 299 17.48 21.56 -3.50
CA ASP A 299 18.35 21.20 -2.38
C ASP A 299 18.36 22.31 -1.31
N PRO A 300 18.01 21.99 -0.05
CA PRO A 300 18.02 22.97 1.03
C PRO A 300 19.41 23.16 1.67
N ILE A 301 20.36 22.29 1.34
CA ILE A 301 21.74 22.28 1.85
C ILE A 301 22.72 21.88 0.74
N ASP A 302 23.99 22.23 0.90
CA ASP A 302 25.09 21.64 0.14
C ASP A 302 25.38 20.21 0.64
N TYR A 303 24.85 19.23 -0.07
CA TYR A 303 25.09 17.82 0.23
C TYR A 303 26.56 17.40 0.05
N GLY A 304 27.42 18.20 -0.60
CA GLY A 304 28.86 17.97 -0.63
C GLY A 304 29.59 18.37 0.65
N GLN A 305 28.89 19.01 1.60
CA GLN A 305 29.45 19.59 2.82
C GLN A 305 28.62 19.25 4.06
N VAL A 306 28.05 18.05 4.16
CA VAL A 306 27.21 17.66 5.31
C VAL A 306 28.06 17.56 6.58
N ARG A 307 27.75 18.41 7.57
CA ARG A 307 28.50 18.56 8.81
C ARG A 307 27.83 17.92 10.00
N THR A 308 26.51 17.87 10.03
CA THR A 308 25.78 17.45 11.24
C THR A 308 24.63 16.54 10.88
N LEU A 309 24.46 15.49 11.69
CA LEU A 309 23.27 14.65 11.73
C LEU A 309 22.60 14.83 13.09
N ASN A 310 21.35 15.29 13.09
CA ASN A 310 20.54 15.48 14.29
C ASN A 310 19.29 14.61 14.25
N PHE A 311 18.85 14.19 15.43
CA PHE A 311 17.61 13.47 15.69
C PHE A 311 16.81 14.22 16.73
N TYR A 312 15.51 14.37 16.47
CA TYR A 312 14.61 15.15 17.29
C TYR A 312 13.37 14.35 17.64
N TYR A 313 12.80 14.71 18.79
CA TYR A 313 11.35 14.75 18.92
C TYR A 313 10.87 16.18 18.78
N ASN A 314 9.85 16.39 17.96
CA ASN A 314 9.14 17.66 17.82
C ASN A 314 7.64 17.46 18.07
N GLY A 315 6.98 18.47 18.62
CA GLY A 315 5.54 18.41 18.88
C GLY A 315 5.18 17.29 19.87
N LEU A 316 6.02 17.08 20.88
CA LEU A 316 5.75 16.11 21.95
C LEU A 316 4.44 16.47 22.64
N PRO A 317 3.49 15.52 22.76
CA PRO A 317 2.29 15.72 23.55
C PRO A 317 2.64 16.05 25.01
N GLY A 318 1.81 16.88 25.64
CA GLY A 318 1.91 17.17 27.07
C GLY A 318 1.63 15.95 27.94
N ASP A 319 2.15 15.96 29.16
CA ASP A 319 2.02 14.87 30.16
C ASP A 319 2.25 13.46 29.59
N THR A 320 3.20 13.33 28.66
CA THR A 320 3.42 12.12 27.88
C THR A 320 4.90 11.75 27.83
N ILE A 321 5.16 10.44 27.85
CA ILE A 321 6.46 9.84 27.57
C ILE A 321 6.35 9.13 26.23
N VAL A 322 7.22 9.50 25.29
CA VAL A 322 7.34 8.84 23.98
C VAL A 322 8.70 8.17 23.86
N THR A 323 8.77 7.09 23.10
CA THR A 323 10.01 6.35 22.84
C THR A 323 10.05 5.84 21.41
N CYS A 324 11.24 5.90 20.82
CA CYS A 324 11.54 5.29 19.54
C CYS A 324 12.86 4.55 19.63
N ALA A 325 13.00 3.50 18.82
CA ALA A 325 14.30 2.91 18.55
C ALA A 325 14.74 3.25 17.13
N ILE A 326 16.00 3.65 16.95
CA ILE A 326 16.57 4.07 15.66
C ILE A 326 17.72 3.14 15.36
N ASP A 327 17.79 2.67 14.11
CA ASP A 327 18.82 1.72 13.71
C ASP A 327 19.26 1.89 12.25
N GLY A 328 20.56 1.67 12.01
CA GLY A 328 21.21 1.67 10.71
C GLY A 328 20.88 2.86 9.81
N VAL A 329 21.29 4.08 10.19
CA VAL A 329 21.06 5.27 9.37
C VAL A 329 22.09 5.34 8.25
N LYS A 330 21.62 5.31 7.00
CA LYS A 330 22.48 5.28 5.81
C LYS A 330 22.06 6.31 4.77
N ALA A 331 23.03 6.95 4.10
CA ALA A 331 22.79 7.68 2.87
C ALA A 331 22.80 6.72 1.69
N LEU A 332 21.79 6.80 0.82
CA LEU A 332 21.52 5.83 -0.23
C LEU A 332 21.90 6.38 -1.61
N PRO A 333 22.58 5.60 -2.47
CA PRO A 333 22.98 6.04 -3.81
C PRO A 333 21.78 6.30 -4.73
N ALA A 334 20.66 5.62 -4.49
CA ALA A 334 19.41 5.84 -5.19
C ALA A 334 18.23 5.84 -4.22
N ALA A 335 17.12 6.44 -4.66
CA ALA A 335 15.82 6.26 -4.03
C ALA A 335 15.19 4.99 -4.59
N ASP A 336 15.04 3.97 -3.75
CA ASP A 336 14.39 2.74 -4.18
C ASP A 336 12.91 2.96 -4.43
N ILE A 337 12.36 2.17 -5.36
CA ILE A 337 10.94 2.15 -5.66
C ILE A 337 10.34 0.89 -5.04
N GLN A 338 9.23 1.06 -4.31
CA GLN A 338 8.43 -0.05 -3.83
C GLN A 338 7.81 -0.79 -5.02
N ALA A 339 8.34 -1.98 -5.33
CA ALA A 339 7.94 -2.74 -6.50
C ALA A 339 8.09 -4.25 -6.33
N ILE A 340 7.30 -4.98 -7.10
CA ILE A 340 7.53 -6.41 -7.38
C ILE A 340 7.82 -6.60 -8.87
N THR A 341 8.64 -7.61 -9.16
CA THR A 341 9.12 -7.93 -10.50
C THR A 341 8.72 -9.34 -10.86
N ASP A 342 8.29 -9.53 -12.11
CA ASP A 342 7.83 -10.81 -12.65
C ASP A 342 6.90 -11.62 -11.72
N PRO A 343 5.78 -11.03 -11.22
CA PRO A 343 4.80 -11.76 -10.45
C PRO A 343 4.26 -12.98 -11.21
N TRP A 344 4.02 -14.05 -10.45
CA TRP A 344 3.45 -15.28 -10.93
C TRP A 344 2.35 -15.77 -10.00
N PHE A 345 1.44 -16.54 -10.58
CA PHE A 345 0.34 -17.20 -9.87
C PHE A 345 0.30 -18.67 -10.28
N GLU A 346 0.08 -19.58 -9.35
CA GLU A 346 -0.03 -21.01 -9.63
C GLU A 346 -1.26 -21.61 -8.96
N VAL A 347 -1.96 -22.48 -9.67
CA VAL A 347 -3.06 -23.27 -9.13
C VAL A 347 -3.07 -24.64 -9.81
N GLU A 348 -3.22 -25.73 -9.03
CA GLU A 348 -3.17 -27.11 -9.54
C GLU A 348 -1.90 -27.41 -10.39
N GLY A 349 -0.75 -26.86 -9.97
CA GLY A 349 0.54 -26.98 -10.68
C GLY A 349 0.60 -26.24 -12.02
N LYS A 350 -0.45 -25.50 -12.39
CA LYS A 350 -0.48 -24.63 -13.57
C LYS A 350 -0.10 -23.22 -13.15
N ARG A 351 1.09 -22.81 -13.57
CA ARG A 351 1.64 -21.49 -13.29
C ARG A 351 1.41 -20.53 -14.45
N LEU A 352 1.05 -19.30 -14.10
CA LEU A 352 1.16 -18.14 -14.97
C LEU A 352 2.28 -17.23 -14.48
N ASP A 353 3.19 -16.92 -15.39
CA ASP A 353 4.15 -15.85 -15.26
C ASP A 353 3.67 -14.61 -16.01
N TRP A 354 3.69 -13.45 -15.35
CA TRP A 354 3.64 -12.16 -16.01
C TRP A 354 5.03 -11.53 -15.96
N LYS A 355 5.48 -10.96 -17.08
CA LYS A 355 6.80 -10.32 -17.19
C LYS A 355 6.66 -8.81 -17.12
N GLY A 356 7.32 -8.20 -16.15
CA GLY A 356 7.25 -6.77 -15.93
C GLY A 356 7.40 -6.38 -14.46
N THR A 357 7.19 -5.10 -14.18
CA THR A 357 7.29 -4.53 -12.84
C THR A 357 5.97 -3.88 -12.45
N LEU A 358 5.51 -4.14 -11.23
CA LEU A 358 4.40 -3.43 -10.60
C LEU A 358 4.95 -2.60 -9.44
N THR A 359 4.69 -1.30 -9.46
CA THR A 359 5.08 -0.38 -8.39
C THR A 359 3.93 -0.13 -7.41
N ALA A 360 4.22 0.44 -6.24
CA ALA A 360 3.21 0.85 -5.27
C ALA A 360 2.06 1.65 -5.92
N GLY A 361 0.83 1.29 -5.53
CA GLY A 361 -0.43 1.78 -6.08
C GLY A 361 -0.94 1.03 -7.32
N GLN A 362 -0.11 0.20 -7.97
CA GLN A 362 -0.49 -0.47 -9.22
C GLN A 362 -1.20 -1.80 -9.00
N TYR A 363 -2.12 -2.08 -9.92
CA TYR A 363 -2.87 -3.31 -10.00
C TYR A 363 -2.57 -4.05 -11.29
N LEU A 364 -2.54 -5.38 -11.23
CA LEU A 364 -2.47 -6.24 -12.40
C LEU A 364 -3.70 -7.13 -12.43
N PHE A 365 -4.53 -6.97 -13.47
CA PHE A 365 -5.71 -7.79 -13.68
C PHE A 365 -5.46 -8.79 -14.80
N LEU A 366 -5.68 -10.06 -14.50
CA LEU A 366 -5.41 -11.18 -15.36
C LEU A 366 -6.67 -12.03 -15.47
N TRP A 367 -7.47 -11.70 -16.47
CA TRP A 367 -8.70 -12.41 -16.78
C TRP A 367 -8.43 -13.64 -17.65
N PRO A 368 -9.19 -14.74 -17.49
CA PRO A 368 -8.99 -15.95 -18.29
C PRO A 368 -9.10 -15.69 -19.79
N GLY A 369 -8.04 -15.94 -20.55
CA GLY A 369 -8.02 -15.78 -22.01
C GLY A 369 -8.08 -14.34 -22.51
N GLU A 370 -7.91 -13.34 -21.63
CA GLU A 370 -7.77 -11.94 -22.00
C GLU A 370 -6.31 -11.50 -21.83
N PRO A 371 -5.85 -10.45 -22.53
CA PRO A 371 -4.58 -9.81 -22.25
C PRO A 371 -4.55 -9.26 -20.82
N ALA A 372 -3.38 -9.31 -20.18
CA ALA A 372 -3.16 -8.66 -18.91
C ALA A 372 -3.44 -7.15 -19.00
N ARG A 373 -3.99 -6.54 -17.95
CA ARG A 373 -4.17 -5.09 -17.86
C ARG A 373 -3.55 -4.58 -16.56
N CYS A 374 -2.63 -3.63 -16.68
CA CYS A 374 -2.04 -2.95 -15.54
C CYS A 374 -2.71 -1.61 -15.31
N PHE A 375 -3.19 -1.35 -14.10
CA PHE A 375 -3.80 -0.10 -13.67
C PHE A 375 -2.89 0.58 -12.65
N GLY A 376 -2.98 1.89 -12.51
CA GLY A 376 -2.16 2.61 -11.56
C GLY A 376 -2.52 4.09 -11.44
N PRO A 377 -2.14 4.76 -10.35
CA PRO A 377 -2.29 6.20 -10.21
C PRO A 377 -1.61 6.93 -11.37
N GLY A 378 -2.30 7.92 -11.95
CA GLY A 378 -1.78 8.72 -13.07
C GLY A 378 -1.81 8.04 -14.45
N PHE A 379 -2.27 6.79 -14.55
CA PHE A 379 -2.53 6.18 -15.86
C PHE A 379 -3.84 6.74 -16.42
N ILE A 380 -3.80 7.20 -17.67
CA ILE A 380 -5.02 7.61 -18.40
C ILE A 380 -5.81 6.36 -18.81
N GLU A 381 -5.09 5.37 -19.34
CA GLU A 381 -5.61 4.07 -19.76
C GLU A 381 -4.78 2.95 -19.11
N PRO A 382 -5.35 1.77 -18.85
CA PRO A 382 -4.57 0.65 -18.39
C PRO A 382 -3.55 0.21 -19.44
N VAL A 383 -2.35 -0.10 -18.99
CA VAL A 383 -1.28 -0.59 -19.86
C VAL A 383 -1.55 -2.06 -20.17
N PRO A 384 -1.77 -2.43 -21.46
CA PRO A 384 -1.96 -3.82 -21.82
C PRO A 384 -0.62 -4.57 -21.72
N GLY A 385 -0.66 -5.75 -21.11
CA GLY A 385 0.46 -6.69 -21.14
C GLY A 385 0.37 -7.61 -22.36
N THR A 386 1.51 -8.13 -22.79
CA THR A 386 1.59 -9.11 -23.89
C THR A 386 1.24 -10.52 -23.45
N ALA A 387 1.23 -10.80 -22.15
CA ALA A 387 0.83 -12.09 -21.60
C ALA A 387 -0.68 -12.27 -21.68
N THR A 388 -1.12 -13.37 -22.30
CA THR A 388 -2.51 -13.85 -22.22
C THR A 388 -2.57 -15.01 -21.22
N MET A 389 -3.52 -14.96 -20.30
CA MET A 389 -3.78 -16.06 -19.38
C MET A 389 -4.23 -17.31 -20.14
N PRO A 390 -3.54 -18.47 -20.05
CA PRO A 390 -4.16 -19.73 -20.42
C PRO A 390 -5.37 -19.94 -19.51
N ALA A 391 -6.48 -20.33 -20.12
CA ALA A 391 -7.71 -20.61 -19.40
C ALA A 391 -7.55 -21.86 -18.52
N VAL A 392 -7.15 -21.68 -17.27
CA VAL A 392 -7.17 -22.76 -16.29
C VAL A 392 -8.60 -22.95 -15.83
N SER A 393 -9.13 -24.17 -15.98
CA SER A 393 -10.45 -24.52 -15.50
C SER A 393 -10.33 -25.38 -14.26
N LEU A 394 -10.95 -24.95 -13.17
CA LEU A 394 -11.00 -25.66 -11.90
C LEU A 394 -12.34 -26.40 -11.78
N ALA A 395 -12.33 -27.58 -11.18
CA ALA A 395 -13.54 -28.34 -10.88
C ALA A 395 -14.25 -27.75 -9.65
N GLU A 396 -15.41 -28.28 -9.27
CA GLU A 396 -15.99 -27.96 -7.96
C GLU A 396 -15.12 -28.55 -6.85
N GLY A 397 -14.94 -27.77 -5.77
CA GLY A 397 -14.13 -28.18 -4.63
C GLY A 397 -13.14 -27.13 -4.18
N THR A 398 -12.28 -27.53 -3.25
CA THR A 398 -11.21 -26.70 -2.70
C THR A 398 -9.92 -26.96 -3.50
N HIS A 399 -9.29 -25.89 -3.96
CA HIS A 399 -8.03 -25.90 -4.68
C HIS A 399 -6.98 -25.11 -3.91
N THR A 400 -5.71 -25.36 -4.19
CA THR A 400 -4.60 -24.58 -3.59
C THR A 400 -4.05 -23.60 -4.62
N ALA A 401 -4.09 -22.31 -4.29
CA ALA A 401 -3.46 -21.25 -5.05
C ALA A 401 -2.12 -20.84 -4.42
N ARG A 402 -1.21 -20.36 -5.25
CA ARG A 402 0.09 -19.82 -4.86
C ARG A 402 0.40 -18.54 -5.60
N PHE A 403 1.14 -17.65 -4.95
CA PHE A 403 1.64 -16.41 -5.52
C PHE A 403 3.11 -16.21 -5.20
N GLY A 404 3.84 -15.59 -6.11
CA GLY A 404 5.17 -15.06 -5.81
C GLY A 404 5.64 -14.08 -6.87
N CYS A 405 6.87 -13.61 -6.72
CA CYS A 405 7.55 -12.72 -7.64
C CYS A 405 9.06 -12.99 -7.61
N ALA A 406 9.81 -12.42 -8.55
CA ALA A 406 11.25 -12.68 -8.67
C ALA A 406 12.09 -12.03 -7.55
N ASN A 407 11.60 -10.97 -6.93
CA ASN A 407 12.21 -10.30 -5.78
C ASN A 407 11.38 -10.45 -4.51
N THR A 408 11.99 -10.21 -3.35
CA THR A 408 11.24 -10.07 -2.10
C THR A 408 10.37 -8.80 -2.15
N PRO A 409 9.05 -8.90 -1.89
CA PRO A 409 8.19 -7.73 -1.82
C PRO A 409 8.63 -6.78 -0.68
N VAL A 410 9.03 -5.57 -1.06
CA VAL A 410 9.33 -4.48 -0.11
C VAL A 410 8.11 -3.62 0.21
N ALA A 411 7.03 -3.80 -0.56
CA ALA A 411 5.74 -3.14 -0.39
C ALA A 411 4.70 -4.14 0.14
N PRO A 412 3.61 -3.66 0.76
CA PRO A 412 2.45 -4.52 0.99
C PRO A 412 1.85 -4.99 -0.34
N VAL A 413 1.60 -6.29 -0.45
CA VAL A 413 1.05 -6.92 -1.65
C VAL A 413 -0.16 -7.74 -1.23
N ARG A 414 -1.24 -7.60 -1.98
CA ARG A 414 -2.41 -8.47 -1.88
C ARG A 414 -2.76 -9.07 -3.24
N VAL A 415 -3.26 -10.29 -3.20
CA VAL A 415 -3.65 -11.06 -4.38
C VAL A 415 -5.02 -11.67 -4.16
N ARG A 416 -5.83 -11.81 -5.21
CA ARG A 416 -7.06 -12.61 -5.16
C ARG A 416 -7.23 -13.41 -6.43
N ALA A 417 -7.87 -14.57 -6.31
CA ALA A 417 -8.35 -15.32 -7.47
C ALA A 417 -9.69 -14.76 -7.93
N THR A 418 -9.94 -14.82 -9.23
CA THR A 418 -11.27 -14.61 -9.82
C THR A 418 -11.73 -15.90 -10.48
N LEU A 419 -13.00 -16.25 -10.35
CA LEU A 419 -13.56 -17.47 -10.91
C LEU A 419 -14.69 -17.10 -11.85
N GLN A 420 -14.69 -17.65 -13.06
CA GLN A 420 -15.72 -17.49 -14.07
C GLN A 420 -16.41 -18.83 -14.31
N PRO A 421 -17.50 -19.14 -13.58
CA PRO A 421 -18.36 -20.29 -13.89
C PRO A 421 -18.91 -20.20 -15.31
N ARG A 422 -19.42 -21.32 -15.84
CA ARG A 422 -20.03 -21.36 -17.19
C ARG A 422 -21.28 -20.50 -17.35
N GLU A 423 -21.87 -20.04 -16.25
CA GLU A 423 -23.06 -19.20 -16.26
C GLU A 423 -22.81 -17.89 -17.01
N SER A 424 -23.51 -17.72 -18.14
CA SER A 424 -23.49 -16.49 -18.92
C SER A 424 -24.86 -16.23 -19.57
N TYR A 425 -25.15 -14.95 -19.81
CA TYR A 425 -26.42 -14.48 -20.37
C TYR A 425 -26.15 -13.49 -21.51
N PRO A 426 -26.27 -13.89 -22.78
CA PRO A 426 -26.15 -12.98 -23.91
C PRO A 426 -27.36 -12.05 -23.98
N MET A 427 -27.11 -10.76 -24.22
CA MET A 427 -28.16 -9.77 -24.41
C MET A 427 -28.68 -9.80 -25.86
N PRO A 428 -30.00 -9.61 -26.08
CA PRO A 428 -30.56 -9.49 -27.42
C PRO A 428 -29.81 -8.44 -28.23
N SER A 429 -29.45 -8.72 -29.47
CA SER A 429 -28.71 -7.76 -30.30
C SER A 429 -29.50 -6.48 -30.55
N LEU A 430 -28.79 -5.37 -30.81
CA LEU A 430 -29.44 -4.17 -31.35
C LEU A 430 -30.15 -4.55 -32.66
N PRO A 431 -31.36 -4.04 -32.92
CA PRO A 431 -31.99 -4.18 -34.23
C PRO A 431 -31.02 -3.66 -35.29
N THR A 432 -30.76 -4.45 -36.33
CA THR A 432 -30.06 -3.96 -37.52
C THR A 432 -30.90 -2.82 -38.11
N PRO A 433 -30.30 -1.66 -38.43
CA PRO A 433 -31.04 -0.50 -38.94
C PRO A 433 -31.83 -0.79 -40.22
#